data_AF-A0A5K0W7Y8-F1
#
_entry.id   AF-A0A5K0W7Y8-F1
#
_cell.length_a   1.000
_cell.length_b   1.000
_cell.length_c   1.000
_cell.angle_alpha   90.00
_cell.angle_beta   90.00
_cell.angle_gamma   90.00
#
_symmetry.space_group_name_H-M   'P 1'
#
loop_
_entity.id
_entity.type
_entity.pdbx_description
1 polymer ?
#
loop_
_entity_poly.entity_id
_entity_poly.type
_entity_poly.pdbx_seq_one_letter_code
_entity_poly.pdbx_strand_id
1 'polypeptide(L)' 'SAGNEAFQAGRHAEAVEHYTSALAYNIESRPFAAICFANRAAAYQALNQITDAIADCSLAMALDTNYSK' A
#
# COMPACT_ATOMS: atom_id res chain seq x y z
N SER A 1 0.81 -3.66 12.63
CA SER A 1 1.92 -3.85 11.68
C SER A 1 2.65 -2.53 11.60
N ALA A 2 3.97 -2.54 11.44
CA ALA A 2 4.80 -1.33 11.50
C ALA A 2 4.31 -0.22 10.55
N GLY A 3 3.88 -0.57 9.33
CA GLY A 3 3.29 0.39 8.39
C GLY A 3 1.99 1.04 8.89
N ASN A 4 1.06 0.24 9.44
CA ASN A 4 -0.20 0.77 9.96
C ASN A 4 0.02 1.64 11.21
N GLU A 5 0.98 1.26 12.06
CA GLU A 5 1.35 2.01 13.27
C GLU A 5 1.98 3.37 12.91
N ALA A 6 2.91 3.39 11.95
CA ALA A 6 3.49 4.63 11.43
C ALA A 6 2.42 5.52 10.77
N PHE A 7 1.50 4.92 10.00
CA PHE A 7 0.41 5.67 9.34
C PHE A 7 -0.53 6.31 10.36
N GLN A 8 -0.98 5.57 11.38
CA GLN A 8 -1.84 6.09 12.44
C GLN A 8 -1.16 7.20 13.27
N ALA A 9 0.17 7.16 13.37
CA ALA A 9 0.96 8.18 14.04
C ALA A 9 1.29 9.40 13.15
N GLY A 10 0.76 9.48 11.92
CA GLY A 10 1.02 10.57 10.98
C GLY A 10 2.42 10.52 10.32
N ARG A 11 3.19 9.47 10.56
CA ARG A 11 4.53 9.27 9.99
C ARG A 11 4.40 8.59 8.63
N HIS A 12 3.82 9.31 7.68
CA HIS A 12 3.44 8.74 6.38
C HIS A 12 4.64 8.26 5.55
N ALA A 13 5.79 8.94 5.60
CA ALA A 13 7.00 8.50 4.90
C ALA A 13 7.53 7.16 5.45
N GLU A 14 7.57 7.00 6.78
CA GLU A 14 7.96 5.74 7.42
C GLU A 14 6.94 4.63 7.11
N ALA A 15 5.65 4.97 7.05
CA ALA A 15 4.62 4.02 6.63
C ALA A 15 4.88 3.49 5.21
N VAL A 16 5.26 4.36 4.27
CA VAL A 16 5.63 3.97 2.89
C VAL A 16 6.81 2.99 2.89
N GLU A 17 7.86 3.26 3.67
CA GLU A 17 9.04 2.38 3.77
C GLU A 17 8.67 1.00 4.33
N HIS A 18 7.84 0.96 5.37
CA HIS A 18 7.37 -0.28 5.97
C HIS A 18 6.51 -1.10 5.00
N TYR A 19 5.55 -0.48 4.30
CA TYR A 19 4.75 -1.19 3.30
C TYR A 19 5.60 -1.70 2.13
N THR A 20 6.57 -0.89 1.68
CA THR A 20 7.50 -1.28 0.61
C THR A 20 8.34 -2.49 1.02
N SER A 21 8.86 -2.48 2.23
CA SER A 21 9.60 -3.62 2.80
C SER A 21 8.69 -4.85 2.89
N ALA A 22 7.47 -4.69 3.39
CA ALA A 22 6.51 -5.78 3.52
C ALA A 22 6.16 -6.44 2.17
N LEU A 23 5.98 -5.62 1.12
CA LEU A 23 5.77 -6.09 -0.25
C LEU A 23 6.99 -6.87 -0.78
N ALA A 24 8.22 -6.43 -0.47
CA ALA A 24 9.43 -7.13 -0.91
C ALA A 24 9.58 -8.53 -0.29
N TYR A 25 9.10 -8.72 0.95
CA TYR A 25 9.18 -10.01 1.65
C TYR A 25 8.05 -10.98 1.31
N ASN A 26 6.87 -10.49 0.92
CA ASN A 26 5.69 -11.35 0.73
C ASN A 26 4.84 -10.92 -0.47
N ILE A 27 5.47 -10.78 -1.63
CA ILE A 27 4.78 -10.40 -2.88
C ILE A 27 3.89 -11.53 -3.43
N GLU A 28 4.17 -12.79 -3.08
CA GLU A 28 3.47 -13.94 -3.67
C GLU A 28 2.01 -14.07 -3.20
N SER A 29 1.71 -13.55 -2.00
CA SER A 29 0.35 -13.50 -1.48
C SER A 29 -0.39 -12.30 -2.08
N ARG A 30 -1.15 -12.53 -3.16
CA ARG A 30 -1.94 -11.48 -3.83
C ARG A 30 -2.87 -10.70 -2.87
N PRO A 31 -3.61 -11.34 -1.95
CA PRO A 31 -4.47 -10.61 -1.01
C PRO A 31 -3.66 -9.71 -0.07
N PHE A 32 -2.51 -10.19 0.40
CA PHE A 32 -1.62 -9.39 1.24
C PHE A 32 -1.03 -8.21 0.46
N ALA A 33 -0.53 -8.46 -0.74
CA ALA A 33 0.03 -7.44 -1.61
C ALA A 33 -1.02 -6.36 -1.93
N ALA A 34 -2.26 -6.74 -2.25
CA ALA A 34 -3.37 -5.82 -2.49
C ALA A 34 -3.60 -4.87 -1.29
N ILE A 35 -3.64 -5.42 -0.06
CA ILE A 35 -3.78 -4.62 1.16
C ILE A 35 -2.58 -3.68 1.36
N CYS A 36 -1.35 -4.16 1.14
CA CYS A 36 -0.16 -3.34 1.29
C CYS A 36 -0.10 -2.20 0.27
N PHE A 37 -0.45 -2.45 -0.99
CA PHE A 37 -0.55 -1.41 -2.01
C PHE A 37 -1.63 -0.38 -1.65
N ALA A 38 -2.82 -0.82 -1.23
CA ALA A 38 -3.89 0.10 -0.80
C ALA A 38 -3.45 1.00 0.37
N ASN A 39 -2.78 0.44 1.37
CA ASN A 39 -2.30 1.21 2.52
C ASN A 39 -1.13 2.15 2.16
N ARG A 40 -0.25 1.73 1.25
CA ARG A 40 0.85 2.58 0.76
C ARG A 40 0.33 3.72 -0.12
N ALA A 41 -0.73 3.48 -0.90
CA ALA A 41 -1.43 4.53 -1.64
C ALA A 41 -2.01 5.61 -0.70
N ALA A 42 -2.62 5.21 0.41
CA ALA A 42 -3.12 6.16 1.41
C ALA A 42 -1.99 6.99 2.03
N ALA A 43 -0.83 6.38 2.28
CA ALA A 43 0.36 7.08 2.78
C ALA A 43 0.91 8.09 1.76
N TYR A 44 1.00 7.71 0.48
CA TYR A 44 1.37 8.62 -0.60
C TYR A 44 0.39 9.78 -0.77
N GLN A 45 -0.91 9.50 -0.65
CA GLN A 45 -1.95 10.54 -0.70
C GLN A 45 -1.76 11.56 0.42
N ALA A 46 -1.47 11.11 1.65
CA ALA A 46 -1.20 11.98 2.79
C ALA A 46 0.07 12.83 2.63
N LEU A 47 1.03 12.36 1.82
CA LEU A 47 2.25 13.10 1.43
C LEU A 47 2.05 13.97 0.18
N ASN A 48 0.84 14.04 -0.37
CA ASN A 48 0.53 14.74 -1.60
C ASN A 48 1.28 14.19 -2.84
N GLN A 49 1.70 12.92 -2.79
CA GLN A 49 2.34 12.16 -3.87
C GLN A 49 1.27 11.43 -4.70
N ILE A 50 0.46 12.21 -5.42
CA ILE A 50 -0.78 11.71 -6.03
C ILE A 50 -0.52 10.67 -7.13
N THR A 51 0.55 10.83 -7.91
CA THR A 51 0.88 9.88 -8.99
C THR A 51 1.21 8.49 -8.44
N ASP A 52 1.99 8.43 -7.37
CA ASP A 52 2.36 7.17 -6.71
C ASP A 52 1.14 6.52 -6.05
N ALA A 53 0.27 7.32 -5.44
CA ALA A 53 -0.99 6.84 -4.87
C ALA A 53 -1.90 6.19 -5.93
N ILE A 54 -2.02 6.80 -7.12
CA ILE A 54 -2.82 6.25 -8.23
C ILE A 54 -2.22 4.93 -8.74
N ALA A 55 -0.89 4.87 -8.88
CA ALA A 55 -0.21 3.66 -9.31
C ALA A 55 -0.46 2.49 -8.32
N ASP A 56 -0.30 2.74 -7.02
CA ASP A 56 -0.54 1.73 -5.99
C ASP A 56 -2.02 1.31 -5.92
N CYS A 57 -2.98 2.24 -6.05
CA CYS A 57 -4.40 1.90 -6.15
C CYS A 57 -4.69 0.98 -7.34
N SER A 58 -4.07 1.24 -8.49
CA SER A 58 -4.25 0.43 -9.71
C SER A 58 -3.71 -0.99 -9.52
N LEU A 59 -2.56 -1.13 -8.85
CA LEU A 59 -1.99 -2.43 -8.50
C LEU A 59 -2.85 -3.18 -7.48
N ALA A 60 -3.33 -2.49 -6.44
CA ALA A 60 -4.20 -3.09 -5.44
C ALA A 60 -5.48 -3.66 -6.07
N MET A 61 -6.12 -2.89 -6.97
CA MET A 61 -7.31 -3.33 -7.71
C MET A 61 -7.02 -4.53 -8.64
N ALA A 62 -5.86 -4.57 -9.29
CA ALA A 62 -5.49 -5.68 -10.16
C ALA A 62 -5.23 -6.99 -9.40
N LEU A 63 -4.85 -6.89 -8.12
CA LEU A 63 -4.55 -8.03 -7.25
C LEU A 63 -5.75 -8.51 -6.45
N ASP A 64 -6.75 -7.65 -6.21
CA ASP A 64 -8.00 -8.04 -5.60
C ASP A 64 -8.80 -8.93 -6.57
N THR A 65 -8.87 -10.22 -6.25
CA THR A 65 -9.53 -11.25 -7.06
C THR A 65 -11.05 -11.06 -7.16
N ASN A 66 -11.62 -10.08 -6.45
CA ASN A 66 -13.04 -9.73 -6.53
C ASN A 66 -13.40 -8.87 -7.75
N TYR A 67 -12.46 -8.60 -8.66
CA TYR A 67 -12.77 -8.09 -10.00
C TYR A 67 -13.32 -9.20 -10.92
N SER A 68 -14.29 -9.97 -10.42
CA SER A 68 -15.18 -10.77 -11.26
C SER A 68 -16.17 -9.81 -11.92
N LYS A 69 -16.03 -9.71 -13.24
CA LYS A 69 -16.96 -9.01 -14.14
C LYS A 69 -18.37 -9.60 -14.07
#